data_AF-A0A7X8C803-F1
#
_entry.id   AF-A0A7X8C803-F1
#
_cell.length_a   1.000
_cell.length_b   1.000
_cell.length_c   1.000
_cell.angle_alpha   90.00
_cell.angle_beta   90.00
_cell.angle_gamma   90.00
#
_symmetry.space_group_name_H-M   'P 1'
#
loop_
_entity.id
_entity.type
_entity.pdbx_description
1 polymer ?
#
loop_
_entity_poly.entity_id
_entity_poly.type
_entity_poly.pdbx_seq_one_letter_code
_entity_poly.pdbx_strand_id
1 'polypeptide(L)'
;MVRSIRVFFLLGLFLPFSLYGQVLKGELGLNYFFDNTEFSSSTLTIDQTMKGVHLIPALAVEWDKNNSLHGGADLLNISGSQKTIEKIDLVAYYQYQSQKTLFRAGSFPRQNILSNYSDFFFKDSIRYFRPNLQGLFWQVANPTSFFNLWLDWTGHQTATERESFFIGASANKRHHLFFADFQSYMFHYANTSPRNSEFHVCDNLLAHLSAGIDITSITHLDTLIFAAGILQSFERERGVDNMTFTPSGLVVRNEIEYRKFGISNTLYWGDARMRLYDKHGWNLYWSNPFLRSDSYFESKWYWNMLKSNRINGKLAMEFHVSEGKVFFEQLFTLSASVDKLLKK
;
A
#
# COMPACT_ATOMS: atom_id res chain seq x y z
N MET A 1 -43.28 9.12 33.73
CA MET A 1 -42.45 10.24 34.26
C MET A 1 -41.01 9.92 33.90
N VAL A 2 -40.22 10.66 33.12
CA VAL A 2 -40.30 11.94 32.42
C VAL A 2 -39.33 11.76 31.22
N ARG A 3 -39.84 11.64 29.99
CA ARG A 3 -39.60 12.59 28.88
C ARG A 3 -38.26 13.37 28.96
N SER A 4 -37.56 13.41 27.81
CA SER A 4 -36.65 14.47 27.35
C SER A 4 -35.15 14.25 27.54
N ILE A 5 -34.52 13.55 26.58
CA ILE A 5 -33.24 13.99 25.99
C ILE A 5 -33.37 13.87 24.47
N ARG A 6 -34.18 14.78 23.90
CA ARG A 6 -33.97 15.28 22.55
C ARG A 6 -33.32 16.64 22.75
N VAL A 7 -32.09 16.79 22.29
CA VAL A 7 -31.31 18.02 22.02
C VAL A 7 -29.85 17.65 22.27
N PHE A 8 -29.14 17.27 21.22
CA PHE A 8 -27.70 17.52 21.00
C PHE A 8 -27.32 16.95 19.63
N PHE A 9 -27.93 17.48 18.56
CA PHE A 9 -27.52 17.27 17.17
C PHE A 9 -28.00 18.46 16.32
N LEU A 10 -27.69 19.68 16.74
CA LEU A 10 -28.11 20.90 16.02
C LEU A 10 -27.28 22.14 16.38
N LEU A 11 -25.96 21.99 16.50
CA LEU A 11 -25.04 23.12 16.74
C LEU A 11 -23.77 23.01 15.86
N GLY A 12 -23.99 22.85 14.55
CA GLY A 12 -22.91 22.92 13.54
C GLY A 12 -23.36 23.19 12.10
N LEU A 13 -24.64 23.49 11.84
CA LEU A 13 -25.17 23.62 10.47
C LEU A 13 -25.57 25.05 10.06
N PHE A 14 -25.19 26.07 10.83
CA PHE A 14 -25.35 27.46 10.42
C PHE A 14 -24.12 28.29 10.77
N LEU A 15 -22.95 27.88 10.23
CA LEU A 15 -21.94 28.88 9.90
C LEU A 15 -22.34 29.47 8.55
N PRO A 16 -22.60 30.78 8.45
CA PRO A 16 -22.70 31.43 7.15
C PRO A 16 -21.30 31.39 6.53
N PHE A 17 -21.01 30.33 5.76
CA PHE A 17 -19.86 30.31 4.86
C PHE A 17 -20.16 31.25 3.69
N SER A 18 -20.17 32.55 3.97
CA SER A 18 -20.00 33.58 2.95
C SER A 18 -18.51 33.81 2.78
N LEU A 19 -17.83 32.85 2.15
CA LEU A 19 -16.45 32.98 1.71
C LEU A 19 -16.34 32.45 0.28
N TYR A 20 -16.25 33.39 -0.64
CA TYR A 20 -16.14 33.23 -2.09
C TYR A 20 -15.10 32.15 -2.49
N GLY A 21 -15.45 31.30 -3.46
CA GLY A 21 -14.52 30.41 -4.16
C GLY A 21 -14.50 28.92 -3.73
N GLN A 22 -15.32 28.53 -2.76
CA GLN A 22 -15.32 27.15 -2.25
C GLN A 22 -16.16 26.18 -3.09
N VAL A 23 -15.54 25.10 -3.58
CA VAL A 23 -16.19 24.05 -4.35
C VAL A 23 -16.40 22.81 -3.48
N LEU A 24 -17.65 22.32 -3.40
CA LEU A 24 -17.99 21.07 -2.75
C LEU A 24 -18.12 19.95 -3.79
N LYS A 25 -17.37 18.87 -3.60
CA LYS A 25 -17.42 17.64 -4.41
C LYS A 25 -17.85 16.46 -3.55
N GLY A 26 -18.63 15.57 -4.16
CA GLY A 26 -18.92 14.25 -3.63
C GLY A 26 -18.13 13.19 -4.37
N GLU A 27 -17.57 12.25 -3.63
CA GLU A 27 -16.74 11.17 -4.12
C GLU A 27 -17.30 9.84 -3.62
N LEU A 28 -17.39 8.85 -4.50
CA LEU A 28 -17.77 7.49 -4.15
C LEU A 28 -16.80 6.51 -4.81
N GLY A 29 -16.07 5.78 -3.98
CA GLY A 29 -15.21 4.68 -4.39
C GLY A 29 -15.78 3.32 -4.01
N LEU A 30 -15.49 2.31 -4.82
CA LEU A 30 -15.72 0.90 -4.52
C LEU A 30 -14.49 0.10 -4.92
N ASN A 31 -13.95 -0.71 -4.01
CA ASN A 31 -12.85 -1.62 -4.30
C ASN A 31 -13.22 -3.03 -3.83
N TYR A 32 -13.42 -3.95 -4.77
CA TYR A 32 -13.58 -5.37 -4.50
C TYR A 32 -12.25 -6.09 -4.68
N PHE A 33 -11.97 -7.03 -3.79
CA PHE A 33 -10.83 -7.93 -3.88
C PHE A 33 -11.26 -9.37 -3.60
N PHE A 34 -10.63 -10.28 -4.31
CA PHE A 34 -10.61 -11.71 -4.07
C PHE A 34 -9.18 -12.19 -4.30
N ASP A 35 -8.68 -12.96 -3.35
CA ASP A 35 -7.32 -13.46 -3.30
C ASP A 35 -7.38 -14.81 -2.60
N ASN A 36 -6.94 -15.85 -3.28
CA ASN A 36 -6.93 -17.20 -2.75
C ASN A 36 -5.55 -17.81 -2.94
N THR A 37 -4.89 -18.09 -1.83
CA THR A 37 -3.55 -18.66 -1.78
C THR A 37 -3.61 -20.14 -1.41
N GLU A 38 -2.93 -20.97 -2.19
CA GLU A 38 -2.78 -22.43 -1.99
C GLU A 38 -1.32 -22.77 -1.65
N PHE A 39 -0.93 -22.43 -0.44
CA PHE A 39 0.41 -22.49 0.15
C PHE A 39 0.58 -23.56 1.25
N SER A 40 -0.34 -24.52 1.41
CA SER A 40 -0.36 -25.53 2.50
C SER A 40 0.94 -26.28 2.70
N SER A 41 1.74 -26.43 1.65
CA SER A 41 3.04 -27.12 1.69
C SER A 41 4.21 -26.20 2.05
N SER A 42 4.00 -24.89 2.24
CA SER A 42 5.02 -23.91 2.61
C SER A 42 5.29 -23.94 4.12
N THR A 43 6.55 -23.71 4.50
CA THR A 43 6.90 -23.44 5.91
C THR A 43 6.93 -21.94 6.23
N LEU A 44 6.80 -21.09 5.21
CA LEU A 44 6.95 -19.63 5.30
C LEU A 44 5.61 -18.89 5.36
N THR A 45 4.53 -19.51 4.90
CA THR A 45 3.20 -18.90 4.88
C THR A 45 2.13 -20.00 4.86
N ILE A 46 0.85 -19.60 4.96
CA ILE A 46 -0.29 -20.51 5.03
C ILE A 46 -1.28 -20.24 3.91
N ASP A 47 -2.15 -21.22 3.63
CA ASP A 47 -3.34 -21.03 2.81
C ASP A 47 -4.24 -19.95 3.40
N GLN A 48 -4.76 -19.09 2.53
CA GLN A 48 -5.71 -18.07 2.92
C GLN A 48 -6.59 -17.66 1.74
N THR A 49 -7.91 -17.60 1.96
CA THR A 49 -8.85 -16.92 1.07
C THR A 49 -9.24 -15.58 1.68
N MET A 50 -8.89 -14.48 1.02
CA MET A 50 -9.26 -13.11 1.37
C MET A 50 -10.24 -12.58 0.33
N LYS A 51 -11.39 -12.08 0.79
CA LYS A 51 -12.39 -11.51 -0.10
C LYS A 51 -13.23 -10.46 0.60
N GLY A 52 -13.49 -9.36 -0.09
CA GLY A 52 -14.26 -8.28 0.48
C GLY A 52 -14.46 -7.12 -0.47
N VAL A 53 -15.23 -6.15 0.01
CA VAL A 53 -15.49 -4.90 -0.68
C VAL A 53 -15.29 -3.73 0.27
N HIS A 54 -14.54 -2.74 -0.19
CA HIS A 54 -14.48 -1.41 0.40
C HIS A 54 -15.48 -0.50 -0.30
N LEU A 55 -16.35 0.15 0.46
CA LEU A 55 -17.16 1.27 0.00
C LEU A 55 -16.63 2.54 0.63
N ILE A 56 -16.29 3.53 -0.20
CA ILE A 56 -15.57 4.74 0.23
C ILE A 56 -16.40 5.97 -0.12
N PRO A 57 -17.41 6.34 0.69
CA PRO A 57 -18.09 7.62 0.57
C PRO A 57 -17.22 8.75 1.14
N ALA A 58 -17.03 9.82 0.36
CA ALA A 58 -16.29 11.00 0.80
C ALA A 58 -16.85 12.31 0.22
N LEU A 59 -16.51 13.41 0.88
CA LEU A 59 -16.74 14.79 0.47
C LEU A 59 -15.41 15.53 0.44
N ALA A 60 -15.26 16.43 -0.53
CA ALA A 60 -14.12 17.32 -0.61
C ALA A 60 -14.57 18.79 -0.69
N VAL A 61 -13.93 19.64 0.10
CA VAL A 61 -14.07 21.10 0.06
C VAL A 61 -12.79 21.69 -0.48
N GLU A 62 -12.86 22.35 -1.63
CA GLU A 62 -11.73 23.04 -2.26
C GLU A 62 -11.95 24.54 -2.11
N TRP A 63 -10.93 25.34 -1.75
CA TRP A 63 -11.07 26.81 -1.59
C TRP A 63 -10.13 27.62 -2.48
N ASP A 64 -9.28 26.96 -3.25
CA ASP A 64 -8.55 27.51 -4.37
C ASP A 64 -8.18 26.39 -5.35
N LYS A 65 -7.31 26.68 -6.33
CA LYS A 65 -6.92 25.71 -7.36
C LYS A 65 -6.05 24.54 -6.88
N ASN A 66 -5.46 24.63 -5.69
CA ASN A 66 -4.47 23.67 -5.19
C ASN A 66 -4.87 23.03 -3.86
N ASN A 67 -5.72 23.68 -3.06
CA ASN A 67 -5.98 23.30 -1.68
C ASN A 67 -7.36 22.68 -1.50
N SER A 68 -7.40 21.56 -0.77
CA SER A 68 -8.64 20.83 -0.47
C SER A 68 -8.60 20.15 0.90
N LEU A 69 -9.78 20.02 1.52
CA LEU A 69 -10.04 19.21 2.71
C LEU A 69 -10.98 18.09 2.33
N HIS A 70 -10.63 16.87 2.73
CA HIS A 70 -11.35 15.65 2.42
C HIS A 70 -11.88 15.04 3.71
N GLY A 71 -13.13 14.56 3.69
CA GLY A 71 -13.79 13.92 4.81
C GLY A 71 -14.73 12.80 4.36
N GLY A 72 -14.61 11.62 4.97
CA GLY A 72 -15.35 10.43 4.59
C GLY A 72 -15.01 9.23 5.45
N ALA A 73 -15.37 8.05 4.98
CA ALA A 73 -15.05 6.78 5.63
C ALA A 73 -14.74 5.72 4.58
N ASP A 74 -13.92 4.75 4.95
CA ASP A 74 -13.77 3.48 4.24
C ASP A 74 -14.53 2.41 5.04
N LEU A 75 -15.49 1.76 4.38
CA LEU A 75 -16.36 0.75 4.95
C LEU A 75 -16.02 -0.61 4.34
N LEU A 76 -15.42 -1.50 5.12
CA LEU A 76 -15.10 -2.86 4.69
C LEU A 76 -16.26 -3.82 4.99
N ASN A 77 -16.74 -4.52 3.97
CA ASN A 77 -17.55 -5.72 4.11
C ASN A 77 -16.75 -6.95 3.65
N ILE A 78 -16.63 -7.96 4.51
CA ILE A 78 -16.03 -9.25 4.15
C ILE A 78 -17.11 -10.15 3.57
N SER A 79 -16.89 -10.68 2.36
CA SER A 79 -17.90 -11.50 1.69
C SER A 79 -18.15 -12.80 2.46
N GLY A 80 -19.38 -13.00 2.93
CA GLY A 80 -19.77 -14.12 3.78
C GLY A 80 -19.66 -13.88 5.29
N SER A 81 -19.26 -12.67 5.74
CA SER A 81 -19.32 -12.29 7.15
C SER A 81 -20.75 -12.10 7.62
N GLN A 82 -21.00 -12.36 8.92
CA GLN A 82 -22.28 -12.09 9.59
C GLN A 82 -22.49 -10.58 9.83
N LYS A 83 -21.41 -9.78 9.82
CA LYS A 83 -21.50 -8.32 9.95
C LYS A 83 -21.63 -7.66 8.58
N THR A 84 -22.55 -6.69 8.47
CA THR A 84 -22.67 -5.86 7.27
C THR A 84 -21.45 -4.97 7.06
N ILE A 85 -20.86 -4.45 8.12
CA ILE A 85 -19.63 -3.65 8.08
C ILE A 85 -18.67 -4.26 9.09
N GLU A 86 -17.57 -4.81 8.61
CA GLU A 86 -16.55 -5.45 9.45
C GLU A 86 -15.64 -4.40 10.09
N LYS A 87 -15.30 -3.34 9.32
CA LYS A 87 -14.39 -2.28 9.75
C LYS A 87 -14.79 -0.94 9.13
N ILE A 88 -14.60 0.12 9.91
CA ILE A 88 -14.75 1.51 9.47
C ILE A 88 -13.42 2.21 9.72
N ASP A 89 -12.79 2.74 8.67
CA ASP A 89 -11.58 3.56 8.77
C ASP A 89 -11.91 5.02 8.38
N LEU A 90 -11.44 5.98 9.18
CA LEU A 90 -11.64 7.41 8.92
C LEU A 90 -10.87 7.83 7.66
N VAL A 91 -11.51 8.55 6.75
CA VAL A 91 -10.85 9.31 5.68
C VAL A 91 -10.98 10.79 6.05
N ALA A 92 -9.90 11.41 6.47
CA ALA A 92 -9.90 12.83 6.87
C ALA A 92 -8.50 13.40 6.66
N TYR A 93 -8.34 14.26 5.67
CA TYR A 93 -7.01 14.79 5.33
C TYR A 93 -7.08 16.13 4.60
N TYR A 94 -6.01 16.89 4.77
CA TYR A 94 -5.70 18.03 3.93
C TYR A 94 -4.90 17.58 2.71
N GLN A 95 -5.17 18.17 1.55
CA GLN A 95 -4.42 17.95 0.33
C GLN A 95 -4.04 19.28 -0.33
N TYR A 96 -2.75 19.41 -0.65
CA TYR A 96 -2.22 20.38 -1.60
C TYR A 96 -1.83 19.67 -2.89
N GLN A 97 -2.32 20.13 -4.03
CA GLN A 97 -2.00 19.57 -5.34
C GLN A 97 -1.72 20.68 -6.35
N SER A 98 -0.53 20.64 -6.94
CA SER A 98 -0.13 21.49 -8.07
C SER A 98 0.21 20.60 -9.28
N GLN A 99 0.68 21.21 -10.38
CA GLN A 99 1.13 20.44 -11.55
C GLN A 99 2.29 19.46 -11.25
N LYS A 100 3.12 19.76 -10.24
CA LYS A 100 4.32 18.98 -9.93
C LYS A 100 4.33 18.40 -8.52
N THR A 101 3.49 18.89 -7.62
CA THR A 101 3.56 18.54 -6.21
C THR A 101 2.23 18.02 -5.73
N LEU A 102 2.26 16.91 -4.99
CA LEU A 102 1.14 16.42 -4.21
C LEU A 102 1.59 16.29 -2.77
N PHE A 103 0.86 16.89 -1.84
CA PHE A 103 1.08 16.75 -0.41
C PHE A 103 -0.24 16.39 0.26
N ARG A 104 -0.19 15.45 1.21
CA ARG A 104 -1.32 15.04 2.04
C ARG A 104 -0.90 14.92 3.50
N ALA A 105 -1.79 15.35 4.40
CA ALA A 105 -1.63 15.19 5.83
C ALA A 105 -2.95 14.77 6.47
N GLY A 106 -2.95 13.65 7.21
CA GLY A 106 -4.14 13.08 7.85
C GLY A 106 -4.28 11.58 7.55
N SER A 107 -5.52 11.10 7.50
CA SER A 107 -5.86 9.72 7.12
C SER A 107 -6.42 9.68 5.70
N PHE A 108 -5.71 9.04 4.77
CA PHE A 108 -6.06 9.04 3.35
C PHE A 108 -5.80 7.70 2.66
N PRO A 109 -6.51 7.40 1.54
CA PRO A 109 -6.32 6.14 0.82
C PRO A 109 -4.87 5.90 0.40
N ARG A 110 -4.37 4.72 0.72
CA ARG A 110 -2.97 4.29 0.56
C ARG A 110 -2.63 3.84 -0.86
N GLN A 111 -3.63 3.57 -1.69
CA GLN A 111 -3.51 2.91 -3.00
C GLN A 111 -2.53 3.63 -3.93
N ASN A 112 -2.56 4.98 -3.96
CA ASN A 112 -1.66 5.79 -4.79
C ASN A 112 -0.19 5.74 -4.35
N ILE A 113 0.07 5.28 -3.13
CA ILE A 113 1.41 5.20 -2.54
C ILE A 113 1.97 3.81 -2.81
N LEU A 114 1.21 2.77 -2.49
CA LEU A 114 1.62 1.37 -2.66
C LEU A 114 1.67 0.92 -4.12
N SER A 115 1.07 1.66 -5.07
CA SER A 115 1.24 1.39 -6.50
C SER A 115 2.69 1.58 -6.97
N ASN A 116 3.51 2.33 -6.23
CA ASN A 116 4.93 2.53 -6.51
C ASN A 116 5.84 1.53 -5.79
N TYR A 117 5.28 0.52 -5.11
CA TYR A 117 6.01 -0.51 -4.39
C TYR A 117 5.76 -1.88 -4.99
N SER A 118 6.83 -2.67 -5.09
CA SER A 118 6.75 -4.09 -5.42
C SER A 118 6.20 -4.90 -4.26
N ASP A 119 5.70 -6.10 -4.54
CA ASP A 119 5.07 -6.97 -3.55
C ASP A 119 6.08 -7.54 -2.54
N PHE A 120 7.39 -7.36 -2.80
CA PHE A 120 8.44 -7.54 -1.80
C PHE A 120 8.25 -6.67 -0.56
N PHE A 121 7.72 -5.46 -0.69
CA PHE A 121 7.62 -4.53 0.43
C PHE A 121 6.39 -4.77 1.30
N PHE A 122 5.25 -5.09 0.67
CA PHE A 122 3.98 -5.24 1.35
C PHE A 122 3.19 -6.41 0.75
N LYS A 123 2.80 -7.37 1.59
CA LYS A 123 1.87 -8.44 1.23
C LYS A 123 0.47 -7.91 0.93
N ASP A 124 -0.31 -8.64 0.14
CA ASP A 124 -1.64 -8.20 -0.31
C ASP A 124 -2.65 -7.98 0.81
N SER A 125 -2.57 -8.75 1.89
CA SER A 125 -3.40 -8.50 3.09
C SER A 125 -3.21 -7.09 3.68
N ILE A 126 -2.03 -6.46 3.55
CA ILE A 126 -1.85 -5.06 3.94
C ILE A 126 -2.63 -4.14 3.01
N ARG A 127 -2.61 -4.41 1.69
CA ARG A 127 -3.36 -3.65 0.69
C ARG A 127 -4.87 -3.74 0.93
N TYR A 128 -5.37 -4.90 1.37
CA TYR A 128 -6.80 -5.11 1.63
C TYR A 128 -7.25 -4.58 2.99
N PHE A 129 -6.55 -4.91 4.08
CA PHE A 129 -7.09 -4.66 5.43
C PHE A 129 -6.59 -3.37 6.09
N ARG A 130 -5.65 -2.66 5.45
CA ARG A 130 -5.18 -1.33 5.86
C ARG A 130 -5.30 -0.34 4.69
N PRO A 131 -6.52 0.05 4.30
CA PRO A 131 -6.76 0.85 3.11
C PRO A 131 -6.21 2.28 3.21
N ASN A 132 -6.01 2.80 4.42
CA ASN A 132 -5.53 4.16 4.67
C ASN A 132 -4.07 4.20 5.16
N LEU A 133 -3.38 5.26 4.76
CA LEU A 133 -2.19 5.78 5.42
C LEU A 133 -2.62 6.83 6.45
N GLN A 134 -2.02 6.82 7.64
CA GLN A 134 -2.26 7.78 8.71
C GLN A 134 -0.98 8.57 9.00
N GLY A 135 -0.86 9.76 8.42
CA GLY A 135 0.33 10.58 8.57
C GLY A 135 0.53 11.54 7.42
N LEU A 136 1.70 11.48 6.78
CA LEU A 136 2.16 12.46 5.80
C LEU A 136 2.53 11.77 4.48
N PHE A 137 2.23 12.42 3.36
CA PHE A 137 2.70 12.03 2.04
C PHE A 137 3.12 13.28 1.27
N TRP A 138 4.26 13.19 0.59
CA TRP A 138 4.77 14.22 -0.29
C TRP A 138 5.30 13.58 -1.57
N GLN A 139 4.91 14.13 -2.70
CA GLN A 139 5.36 13.73 -4.01
C GLN A 139 5.79 14.96 -4.80
N VAL A 140 6.90 14.82 -5.53
CA VAL A 140 7.26 15.69 -6.64
C VAL A 140 7.35 14.84 -7.89
N ALA A 141 6.59 15.19 -8.92
CA ALA A 141 6.50 14.44 -10.17
C ALA A 141 6.54 15.35 -11.39
N ASN A 142 7.19 14.85 -12.44
CA ASN A 142 7.23 15.37 -13.80
C ASN A 142 6.91 14.20 -14.75
N PRO A 143 6.69 14.44 -16.06
CA PRO A 143 6.32 13.36 -16.99
C PRO A 143 7.30 12.17 -17.08
N THR A 144 8.58 12.37 -16.74
CA THR A 144 9.64 11.34 -16.84
C THR A 144 10.25 10.95 -15.49
N SER A 145 9.77 11.50 -14.38
CA SER A 145 10.34 11.19 -13.07
C SER A 145 9.42 11.52 -11.93
N PHE A 146 9.51 10.78 -10.83
CA PHE A 146 8.90 11.16 -9.57
C PHE A 146 9.82 10.84 -8.38
N PHE A 147 9.55 11.51 -7.27
CA PHE A 147 10.05 11.19 -5.95
C PHE A 147 8.89 11.30 -4.95
N ASN A 148 8.73 10.28 -4.11
CA ASN A 148 7.75 10.20 -3.05
C ASN A 148 8.47 10.06 -1.71
N LEU A 149 7.91 10.68 -0.67
CA LEU A 149 8.25 10.49 0.72
C LEU A 149 6.95 10.37 1.52
N TRP A 150 6.91 9.45 2.47
CA TRP A 150 5.73 9.25 3.30
C TRP A 150 6.07 8.77 4.71
N LEU A 151 5.17 9.07 5.64
CA LEU A 151 5.24 8.70 7.05
C LEU A 151 3.87 8.18 7.45
N ASP A 152 3.82 6.98 8.00
CA ASP A 152 2.58 6.29 8.39
C ASP A 152 2.69 5.79 9.83
N TRP A 153 1.90 6.36 10.74
CA TRP A 153 1.76 5.82 12.09
C TRP A 153 0.82 4.63 12.08
N THR A 154 1.35 3.49 12.51
CA THR A 154 0.64 2.22 12.48
C THR A 154 0.14 1.76 13.85
N GLY A 155 0.66 2.37 14.92
CA GLY A 155 0.25 2.14 16.30
C GLY A 155 0.58 3.36 17.18
N HIS A 156 -0.38 3.76 18.00
CA HIS A 156 -0.22 4.84 18.97
C HIS A 156 0.35 4.29 20.28
N GLN A 157 1.26 5.02 20.92
CA GLN A 157 1.84 4.57 22.18
C GLN A 157 0.83 4.60 23.32
N THR A 158 0.52 3.47 23.92
CA THR A 158 -0.30 3.38 25.13
C THR A 158 0.32 2.40 26.13
N ALA A 159 -0.36 2.13 27.24
CA ALA A 159 0.10 1.14 28.22
C ALA A 159 0.12 -0.30 27.65
N THR A 160 -0.69 -0.58 26.63
CA THR A 160 -0.84 -1.92 26.02
C THR A 160 -0.45 -1.96 24.54
N GLU A 161 -0.42 -0.82 23.86
CA GLU A 161 -0.04 -0.71 22.46
C GLU A 161 1.34 -0.06 22.31
N ARG A 162 2.18 -0.67 21.50
CA ARG A 162 3.52 -0.17 21.17
C ARG A 162 3.40 0.91 20.10
N GLU A 163 4.15 1.99 20.25
CA GLU A 163 4.29 2.96 19.16
C GLU A 163 4.93 2.28 17.94
N SER A 164 4.37 2.55 16.76
CA SER A 164 4.96 2.06 15.53
C SER A 164 4.65 2.96 14.35
N PHE A 165 5.61 3.08 13.44
CA PHE A 165 5.43 3.84 12.21
C PHE A 165 6.37 3.38 11.10
N PHE A 166 5.98 3.63 9.86
CA PHE A 166 6.84 3.54 8.69
C PHE A 166 7.27 4.93 8.23
N ILE A 167 8.53 5.08 7.86
CA ILE A 167 8.98 6.13 6.94
C ILE A 167 9.39 5.47 5.63
N GLY A 168 8.87 5.93 4.50
CA GLY A 168 9.20 5.33 3.20
C GLY A 168 9.40 6.35 2.10
N ALA A 169 10.15 5.93 1.09
CA ALA A 169 10.44 6.73 -0.09
C ALA A 169 10.40 5.86 -1.34
N SER A 170 9.98 6.44 -2.47
CA SER A 170 10.11 5.79 -3.77
C SER A 170 10.42 6.80 -4.84
N ALA A 171 11.19 6.39 -5.85
CA ALA A 171 11.56 7.25 -6.95
C ALA A 171 11.61 6.48 -8.25
N ASN A 172 11.36 7.16 -9.35
CA ASN A 172 11.60 6.66 -10.69
C ASN A 172 12.13 7.80 -11.56
N LYS A 173 13.05 7.48 -12.45
CA LYS A 173 13.54 8.40 -13.47
C LYS A 173 13.72 7.66 -14.78
N ARG A 174 13.16 8.21 -15.84
CA ARG A 174 13.20 7.66 -17.21
C ARG A 174 13.99 8.58 -18.11
N HIS A 175 14.77 7.99 -18.99
CA HIS A 175 15.52 8.67 -20.03
C HIS A 175 15.58 7.78 -21.29
N HIS A 176 14.84 8.17 -22.32
CA HIS A 176 14.60 7.33 -23.51
C HIS A 176 14.11 5.94 -23.13
N LEU A 177 14.82 4.90 -23.56
CA LEU A 177 14.50 3.51 -23.27
C LEU A 177 14.98 3.06 -21.87
N PHE A 178 15.74 3.87 -21.15
CA PHE A 178 16.32 3.49 -19.87
C PHE A 178 15.52 4.07 -18.71
N PHE A 179 15.51 3.36 -17.59
CA PHE A 179 15.02 3.89 -16.34
C PHE A 179 15.81 3.39 -15.14
N ALA A 180 15.71 4.12 -14.05
CA ALA A 180 16.09 3.69 -12.72
C ALA A 180 14.92 3.88 -11.77
N ASP A 181 14.71 2.94 -10.87
CA ASP A 181 13.73 3.05 -9.80
C ASP A 181 14.33 2.71 -8.43
N PHE A 182 13.70 3.26 -7.40
CA PHE A 182 14.09 3.11 -6.02
C PHE A 182 12.83 2.97 -5.17
N GLN A 183 12.87 2.06 -4.20
CA GLN A 183 11.81 1.85 -3.22
C GLN A 183 12.46 1.61 -1.86
N SER A 184 11.99 2.24 -0.80
CA SER A 184 12.45 1.95 0.54
C SER A 184 11.38 2.18 1.60
N TYR A 185 11.53 1.50 2.73
CA TYR A 185 10.96 1.95 3.99
C TYR A 185 11.92 1.65 5.15
N MET A 186 11.71 2.34 6.27
CA MET A 186 12.10 1.88 7.60
C MET A 186 10.84 1.79 8.46
N PHE A 187 10.61 0.61 9.04
CA PHE A 187 9.59 0.36 10.02
C PHE A 187 10.19 0.42 11.41
N HIS A 188 9.67 1.31 12.22
CA HIS A 188 10.06 1.49 13.60
C HIS A 188 9.00 0.87 14.51
N TYR A 189 9.40 -0.10 15.33
CA TYR A 189 8.52 -0.80 16.28
C TYR A 189 9.03 -0.56 17.70
N ALA A 190 8.51 0.48 18.34
CA ALA A 190 9.00 1.02 19.60
C ALA A 190 8.34 0.34 20.83
N ASN A 191 8.33 1.00 21.99
CA ASN A 191 7.84 0.45 23.26
C ASN A 191 6.45 1.02 23.61
N THR A 192 5.84 0.56 24.70
CA THR A 192 4.63 1.13 25.33
C THR A 192 4.96 2.36 26.17
N SER A 193 3.92 3.08 26.63
CA SER A 193 4.01 4.15 27.62
C SER A 193 3.03 3.87 28.76
N PRO A 194 3.49 3.55 29.99
CA PRO A 194 4.90 3.50 30.41
C PRO A 194 5.68 2.35 29.75
N ARG A 195 7.01 2.49 29.74
CA ARG A 195 7.92 1.54 29.10
C ARG A 195 7.79 0.14 29.72
N ASN A 196 7.54 -0.87 28.89
CA ASN A 196 7.68 -2.27 29.26
C ASN A 196 9.15 -2.70 29.09
N SER A 197 9.76 -3.22 30.17
CA SER A 197 11.15 -3.67 30.17
C SER A 197 11.43 -4.88 29.28
N GLU A 198 10.41 -5.68 28.97
CA GLU A 198 10.53 -6.85 28.09
C GLU A 198 10.56 -6.48 26.60
N PHE A 199 10.13 -5.26 26.26
CA PHE A 199 10.09 -4.79 24.88
C PHE A 199 11.34 -4.01 24.52
N HIS A 200 11.90 -4.35 23.37
CA HIS A 200 12.98 -3.61 22.73
C HIS A 200 12.48 -2.90 21.49
N VAL A 201 13.09 -1.76 21.18
CA VAL A 201 12.85 -1.06 19.93
C VAL A 201 13.44 -1.88 18.78
N CYS A 202 12.62 -2.17 17.78
CA CYS A 202 13.05 -2.87 16.58
C CYS A 202 12.99 -1.93 15.36
N ASP A 203 14.02 -1.96 14.53
CA ASP A 203 14.06 -1.24 13.26
C ASP A 203 14.14 -2.27 12.12
N ASN A 204 13.28 -2.14 11.11
CA ASN A 204 13.30 -2.96 9.91
C ASN A 204 13.33 -2.03 8.69
N LEU A 205 14.50 -1.87 8.09
CA LEU A 205 14.71 -1.11 6.87
C LEU A 205 14.83 -2.07 5.69
N LEU A 206 14.12 -1.76 4.60
CA LEU A 206 14.20 -2.44 3.31
C LEU A 206 14.39 -1.39 2.21
N ALA A 207 15.32 -1.62 1.30
CA ALA A 207 15.60 -0.75 0.17
C ALA A 207 15.87 -1.58 -1.09
N HIS A 208 15.25 -1.19 -2.20
CA HIS A 208 15.42 -1.77 -3.52
C HIS A 208 15.85 -0.67 -4.48
N LEU A 209 16.97 -0.88 -5.16
CA LEU A 209 17.45 0.00 -6.22
C LEU A 209 17.60 -0.82 -7.50
N SER A 210 16.94 -0.40 -8.58
CA SER A 210 17.03 -1.11 -9.85
C SER A 210 17.20 -0.18 -11.03
N ALA A 211 17.78 -0.71 -12.10
CA ALA A 211 17.86 -0.07 -13.40
C ALA A 211 17.37 -1.04 -14.47
N GLY A 212 16.80 -0.49 -15.53
CA GLY A 212 16.16 -1.30 -16.55
C GLY A 212 15.99 -0.60 -17.89
N ILE A 213 15.44 -1.37 -18.81
CA ILE A 213 15.04 -0.93 -20.14
C ILE A 213 13.53 -1.09 -20.31
N ASP A 214 12.92 -0.08 -20.92
CA ASP A 214 11.54 -0.05 -21.37
C ASP A 214 11.57 0.15 -22.89
N ILE A 215 11.34 -0.95 -23.61
CA ILE A 215 11.35 -1.00 -25.07
C ILE A 215 9.94 -1.05 -25.64
N THR A 216 8.93 -0.72 -24.83
CA THR A 216 7.52 -0.64 -25.24
C THR A 216 7.36 0.25 -26.49
N SER A 217 8.03 1.40 -26.52
CA SER A 217 7.92 2.38 -27.62
C SER A 217 8.46 1.90 -28.97
N ILE A 218 9.22 0.80 -29.02
CA ILE A 218 9.84 0.25 -30.24
C ILE A 218 9.34 -1.16 -30.58
N THR A 219 8.26 -1.62 -29.94
CA THR A 219 7.64 -2.93 -30.21
C THR A 219 6.12 -2.80 -30.42
N HIS A 220 5.47 -3.90 -30.81
CA HIS A 220 4.00 -3.97 -30.91
C HIS A 220 3.32 -4.43 -29.60
N LEU A 221 4.08 -4.53 -28.51
CA LEU A 221 3.57 -4.90 -27.20
C LEU A 221 3.05 -3.67 -26.47
N ASP A 222 2.05 -3.85 -25.62
CA ASP A 222 1.50 -2.80 -24.76
C ASP A 222 2.50 -2.43 -23.65
N THR A 223 3.30 -3.40 -23.20
CA THR A 223 4.41 -3.24 -22.26
C THR A 223 5.52 -4.23 -22.62
N LEU A 224 6.78 -3.78 -22.63
CA LEU A 224 7.95 -4.64 -22.60
C LEU A 224 9.09 -4.01 -21.78
N ILE A 225 9.23 -4.49 -20.54
CA ILE A 225 10.15 -3.96 -19.55
C ILE A 225 11.04 -5.08 -19.00
N PHE A 226 12.33 -4.76 -18.81
CA PHE A 226 13.29 -5.60 -18.09
C PHE A 226 14.06 -4.73 -17.10
N ALA A 227 14.26 -5.22 -15.88
CA ALA A 227 15.05 -4.53 -14.86
C ALA A 227 15.85 -5.52 -14.01
N ALA A 228 16.99 -5.05 -13.51
CA ALA A 228 17.76 -5.75 -12.50
C ALA A 228 18.18 -4.76 -11.40
N GLY A 229 18.29 -5.24 -10.18
CA GLY A 229 18.53 -4.39 -9.02
C GLY A 229 19.03 -5.14 -7.81
N ILE A 230 19.31 -4.39 -6.75
CA ILE A 230 19.74 -4.91 -5.46
C ILE A 230 18.68 -4.63 -4.40
N LEU A 231 18.35 -5.65 -3.62
CA LEU A 231 17.51 -5.54 -2.43
C LEU A 231 18.42 -5.61 -1.20
N GLN A 232 18.38 -4.60 -0.36
CA GLN A 232 19.17 -4.48 0.86
C GLN A 232 18.23 -4.29 2.05
N SER A 233 18.48 -5.00 3.15
CA SER A 233 17.82 -4.74 4.42
C SER A 233 18.81 -4.31 5.49
N PHE A 234 18.28 -3.66 6.53
CA PHE A 234 18.90 -3.51 7.82
C PHE A 234 17.85 -3.81 8.89
N GLU A 235 18.04 -4.86 9.67
CA GLU A 235 17.11 -5.33 10.68
C GLU A 235 17.82 -5.34 12.02
N ARG A 236 17.22 -4.73 13.05
CA ARG A 236 17.87 -4.63 14.36
C ARG A 236 16.89 -4.65 15.51
N GLU A 237 17.23 -5.37 16.57
CA GLU A 237 16.65 -5.19 17.91
C GLU A 237 17.64 -4.44 18.80
N ARG A 238 17.24 -3.25 19.30
CA ARG A 238 18.15 -2.36 20.04
C ARG A 238 18.39 -2.86 21.46
N GLY A 239 19.66 -2.81 21.89
CA GLY A 239 20.06 -3.18 23.24
C GLY A 239 20.07 -4.69 23.49
N VAL A 240 20.09 -5.50 22.43
CA VAL A 240 20.30 -6.95 22.49
C VAL A 240 21.50 -7.29 21.62
N ASP A 241 22.48 -7.98 22.21
CA ASP A 241 23.71 -8.35 21.51
C ASP A 241 23.41 -9.30 20.34
N ASN A 242 24.16 -9.14 19.24
CA ASN A 242 24.06 -9.97 18.03
C ASN A 242 22.69 -9.96 17.33
N MET A 243 21.83 -8.98 17.60
CA MET A 243 20.52 -8.83 16.96
C MET A 243 20.51 -7.71 15.92
N THR A 244 21.53 -7.68 15.04
CA THR A 244 21.61 -6.77 13.89
C THR A 244 21.98 -7.55 12.64
N PHE A 245 21.20 -7.39 11.57
CA PHE A 245 21.32 -8.15 10.33
C PHE A 245 21.24 -7.23 9.12
N THR A 246 21.98 -7.55 8.05
CA THR A 246 22.05 -6.73 6.82
C THR A 246 21.93 -7.56 5.54
N PRO A 247 20.86 -8.37 5.37
CA PRO A 247 20.74 -9.26 4.23
C PRO A 247 20.65 -8.51 2.91
N SER A 248 21.33 -9.05 1.89
CA SER A 248 21.49 -8.48 0.56
C SER A 248 21.07 -9.49 -0.50
N GLY A 249 20.65 -9.04 -1.68
CA GLY A 249 20.27 -9.95 -2.75
C GLY A 249 20.00 -9.26 -4.07
N LEU A 250 20.09 -10.03 -5.15
CA LEU A 250 19.77 -9.63 -6.51
C LEU A 250 18.26 -9.74 -6.74
N VAL A 251 17.73 -8.78 -7.49
CA VAL A 251 16.36 -8.79 -8.00
C VAL A 251 16.38 -8.66 -9.51
N VAL A 252 15.66 -9.52 -10.22
CA VAL A 252 15.44 -9.42 -11.68
C VAL A 252 13.94 -9.39 -11.93
N ARG A 253 13.50 -8.47 -12.78
CA ARG A 253 12.09 -8.29 -13.12
C ARG A 253 11.88 -8.17 -14.61
N ASN A 254 10.76 -8.69 -15.10
CA ASN A 254 10.27 -8.38 -16.43
C ASN A 254 8.75 -8.22 -16.43
N GLU A 255 8.24 -7.41 -17.36
CA GLU A 255 6.82 -7.23 -17.60
C GLU A 255 6.56 -7.20 -19.10
N ILE A 256 5.61 -8.02 -19.55
CA ILE A 256 5.24 -8.17 -20.95
C ILE A 256 3.71 -8.09 -21.03
N GLU A 257 3.16 -7.16 -21.80
CA GLU A 257 1.70 -7.03 -22.01
C GLU A 257 1.36 -6.99 -23.51
N TYR A 258 0.31 -7.70 -23.91
CA TYR A 258 -0.26 -7.66 -25.26
C TYR A 258 -1.78 -7.83 -25.21
N ARG A 259 -2.51 -6.87 -25.79
CA ARG A 259 -3.97 -6.85 -25.92
C ARG A 259 -4.69 -7.22 -24.61
N LYS A 260 -4.30 -6.55 -23.51
CA LYS A 260 -4.83 -6.73 -22.14
C LYS A 260 -4.36 -7.98 -21.38
N PHE A 261 -3.64 -8.90 -22.02
CA PHE A 261 -3.03 -10.03 -21.33
C PHE A 261 -1.59 -9.70 -21.03
N GLY A 262 -1.13 -9.99 -19.81
CA GLY A 262 0.25 -9.76 -19.47
C GLY A 262 0.83 -10.79 -18.52
N ILE A 263 2.16 -10.82 -18.51
CA ILE A 263 2.97 -11.66 -17.65
C ILE A 263 3.99 -10.74 -16.98
N SER A 264 4.00 -10.77 -15.65
CA SER A 264 5.01 -10.11 -14.82
C SER A 264 5.79 -11.18 -14.09
N ASN A 265 7.11 -11.19 -14.21
CA ASN A 265 7.95 -12.08 -13.44
C ASN A 265 8.90 -11.29 -12.54
N THR A 266 9.13 -11.83 -11.35
CA THR A 266 10.09 -11.30 -10.38
C THR A 266 10.92 -12.46 -9.82
N LEU A 267 12.24 -12.33 -9.86
CA LEU A 267 13.19 -13.25 -9.25
C LEU A 267 13.96 -12.51 -8.15
N TYR A 268 14.04 -13.11 -6.97
CA TYR A 268 14.94 -12.77 -5.88
C TYR A 268 15.96 -13.89 -5.68
N TRP A 269 17.22 -13.51 -5.48
CA TRP A 269 18.28 -14.44 -5.09
C TRP A 269 19.29 -13.74 -4.18
N GLY A 270 19.49 -14.24 -2.96
CA GLY A 270 20.40 -13.64 -1.98
C GLY A 270 20.20 -14.19 -0.58
N ASP A 271 20.58 -13.42 0.42
CA ASP A 271 20.46 -13.80 1.82
C ASP A 271 18.99 -13.92 2.26
N ALA A 272 18.63 -14.97 3.01
CA ALA A 272 17.35 -15.04 3.71
C ALA A 272 17.10 -13.79 4.58
N ARG A 273 15.91 -13.20 4.44
CA ARG A 273 15.48 -11.99 5.15
C ARG A 273 14.57 -12.31 6.33
N MET A 274 14.16 -11.26 7.05
CA MET A 274 13.30 -11.36 8.23
C MET A 274 13.93 -12.18 9.36
N ARG A 275 15.17 -11.86 9.70
CA ARG A 275 16.00 -12.60 10.67
C ARG A 275 15.45 -12.53 12.09
N LEU A 276 14.56 -11.58 12.38
CA LEU A 276 13.89 -11.42 13.67
C LEU A 276 12.44 -11.96 13.66
N TYR A 277 12.02 -12.65 12.58
CA TYR A 277 10.63 -13.09 12.41
C TYR A 277 10.17 -14.05 13.51
N ASP A 278 11.01 -14.97 13.96
CA ASP A 278 10.63 -15.93 15.00
C ASP A 278 10.22 -15.27 16.32
N LYS A 279 10.76 -14.08 16.60
CA LYS A 279 10.45 -13.31 17.80
C LYS A 279 9.30 -12.31 17.61
N HIS A 280 9.26 -11.59 16.50
CA HIS A 280 8.33 -10.47 16.31
C HIS A 280 7.23 -10.73 15.27
N GLY A 281 7.42 -11.71 14.38
CA GLY A 281 6.48 -12.11 13.35
C GLY A 281 5.92 -10.93 12.55
N TRP A 282 4.61 -10.99 12.27
CA TRP A 282 3.90 -9.96 11.51
C TRP A 282 3.76 -8.60 12.22
N ASN A 283 4.17 -8.50 13.50
CA ASN A 283 4.23 -7.19 14.16
C ASN A 283 5.39 -6.34 13.62
N LEU A 284 6.47 -6.95 13.13
CA LEU A 284 7.67 -6.27 12.60
C LEU A 284 7.79 -6.34 11.07
N TYR A 285 7.24 -7.39 10.45
CA TYR A 285 7.37 -7.62 9.01
C TYR A 285 6.04 -7.50 8.31
N TRP A 286 5.98 -6.73 7.22
CA TRP A 286 4.78 -6.57 6.39
C TRP A 286 5.00 -7.05 4.95
N SER A 287 6.23 -7.43 4.64
CA SER A 287 6.73 -7.87 3.34
C SER A 287 6.30 -9.29 2.97
N ASN A 288 6.57 -9.66 1.72
CA ASN A 288 6.31 -11.01 1.20
C ASN A 288 7.08 -12.09 2.02
N PRO A 289 6.39 -13.09 2.60
CA PRO A 289 7.02 -14.14 3.43
C PRO A 289 8.09 -14.96 2.71
N PHE A 290 8.00 -15.13 1.38
CA PHE A 290 8.93 -15.96 0.62
C PHE A 290 10.35 -15.38 0.57
N LEU A 291 10.53 -14.09 0.92
CA LEU A 291 11.85 -13.48 1.10
C LEU A 291 12.64 -14.04 2.30
N ARG A 292 12.02 -14.91 3.12
CA ARG A 292 12.72 -15.70 4.15
C ARG A 292 13.49 -16.90 3.57
N SER A 293 13.32 -17.19 2.27
CA SER A 293 14.15 -18.14 1.53
C SER A 293 15.27 -17.40 0.78
N ASP A 294 16.38 -18.10 0.51
CA ASP A 294 17.51 -17.55 -0.25
C ASP A 294 17.17 -17.30 -1.73
N SER A 295 16.09 -17.91 -2.23
CA SER A 295 15.58 -17.69 -3.58
C SER A 295 14.05 -17.68 -3.62
N TYR A 296 13.50 -16.78 -4.41
CA TYR A 296 12.06 -16.69 -4.64
C TYR A 296 11.80 -16.23 -6.08
N PHE A 297 10.94 -16.95 -6.79
CA PHE A 297 10.48 -16.56 -8.11
C PHE A 297 8.96 -16.47 -8.12
N GLU A 298 8.44 -15.42 -8.75
CA GLU A 298 7.02 -15.17 -8.93
C GLU A 298 6.74 -14.95 -10.41
N SER A 299 5.70 -15.62 -10.93
CA SER A 299 5.19 -15.40 -12.27
C SER A 299 3.69 -15.12 -12.20
N LYS A 300 3.32 -13.86 -12.43
CA LYS A 300 1.95 -13.36 -12.43
C LYS A 300 1.43 -13.25 -13.86
N TRP A 301 0.38 -14.01 -14.15
CA TRP A 301 -0.32 -13.99 -15.43
C TRP A 301 -1.65 -13.32 -15.22
N TYR A 302 -1.92 -12.25 -15.97
CA TYR A 302 -3.09 -11.42 -15.70
C TYR A 302 -3.83 -11.00 -16.97
N TRP A 303 -5.12 -10.71 -16.78
CA TRP A 303 -6.02 -10.18 -17.80
C TRP A 303 -6.69 -8.90 -17.27
N ASN A 304 -6.39 -7.79 -17.93
CA ASN A 304 -7.03 -6.48 -17.70
C ASN A 304 -8.43 -6.47 -18.35
N MET A 305 -9.39 -7.15 -17.73
CA MET A 305 -10.77 -7.31 -18.22
C MET A 305 -11.46 -5.97 -18.49
N LEU A 306 -11.40 -5.07 -17.52
CA LEU A 306 -12.01 -3.74 -17.56
C LEU A 306 -10.92 -2.69 -17.35
N LYS A 307 -10.83 -1.70 -18.23
CA LYS A 307 -9.84 -0.61 -18.12
C LYS A 307 -10.44 0.67 -18.66
N SER A 308 -10.70 1.61 -17.76
CA SER A 308 -11.19 2.96 -18.04
C SER A 308 -10.74 3.92 -16.93
N ASN A 309 -11.00 5.22 -17.09
CA ASN A 309 -10.67 6.21 -16.07
C ASN A 309 -11.41 6.03 -14.74
N ARG A 310 -12.54 5.30 -14.75
CA ARG A 310 -13.42 5.13 -13.59
C ARG A 310 -13.56 3.70 -13.11
N ILE A 311 -13.17 2.73 -13.93
CA ILE A 311 -13.35 1.30 -13.64
C ILE A 311 -12.09 0.57 -14.08
N ASN A 312 -11.52 -0.22 -13.18
CA ASN A 312 -10.41 -1.12 -13.43
C ASN A 312 -10.75 -2.50 -12.87
N GLY A 313 -10.70 -3.53 -13.70
CA GLY A 313 -10.95 -4.92 -13.33
C GLY A 313 -9.83 -5.81 -13.86
N LYS A 314 -9.16 -6.52 -12.95
CA LYS A 314 -8.05 -7.42 -13.26
C LYS A 314 -8.30 -8.80 -12.66
N LEU A 315 -8.20 -9.82 -13.50
CA LEU A 315 -8.12 -11.22 -13.09
C LEU A 315 -6.66 -11.66 -13.22
N ALA A 316 -6.12 -12.40 -12.25
CA ALA A 316 -4.77 -12.92 -12.31
C ALA A 316 -4.64 -14.30 -11.68
N MET A 317 -3.62 -15.01 -12.10
CA MET A 317 -3.11 -16.23 -11.49
C MET A 317 -1.61 -16.06 -11.26
N GLU A 318 -1.13 -16.50 -10.10
CA GLU A 318 0.27 -16.36 -9.70
C GLU A 318 0.88 -17.70 -9.36
N PHE A 319 2.11 -17.89 -9.84
CA PHE A 319 2.94 -19.04 -9.53
C PHE A 319 4.13 -18.58 -8.70
N HIS A 320 4.24 -19.11 -7.51
CA HIS A 320 5.31 -18.81 -6.56
C HIS A 320 6.23 -20.01 -6.49
N VAL A 321 7.53 -19.81 -6.69
CA VAL A 321 8.55 -20.84 -6.53
C VAL A 321 9.46 -20.44 -5.38
N SER A 322 9.37 -21.17 -4.28
CA SER A 322 10.21 -21.00 -3.10
C SER A 322 10.32 -22.33 -2.37
N GLU A 323 11.32 -22.49 -1.50
CA GLU A 323 11.53 -23.75 -0.74
C GLU A 323 11.63 -25.01 -1.63
N GLY A 324 12.02 -24.86 -2.91
CA GLY A 324 12.04 -25.94 -3.91
C GLY A 324 10.65 -26.44 -4.35
N LYS A 325 9.58 -25.69 -4.05
CA LYS A 325 8.18 -26.03 -4.32
C LYS A 325 7.54 -24.97 -5.21
N VAL A 326 6.43 -25.34 -5.85
CA VAL A 326 5.56 -24.42 -6.59
C VAL A 326 4.28 -24.24 -5.78
N PHE A 327 3.86 -23.00 -5.61
CA PHE A 327 2.62 -22.62 -4.97
C PHE A 327 1.75 -21.78 -5.93
N PHE A 328 0.45 -21.81 -5.70
CA PHE A 328 -0.52 -21.22 -6.59
C PHE A 328 -1.39 -20.19 -5.87
N GLU A 329 -1.73 -19.12 -6.57
CA GLU A 329 -2.61 -18.08 -6.07
C GLU A 329 -3.55 -17.58 -7.19
N GLN A 330 -4.82 -17.34 -6.85
CA GLN A 330 -5.82 -16.78 -7.75
C GLN A 330 -6.33 -15.44 -7.24
N LEU A 331 -6.34 -14.44 -8.11
CA LEU A 331 -6.61 -13.05 -7.76
C LEU A 331 -7.68 -12.43 -8.66
N PHE A 332 -8.57 -11.65 -8.07
CA PHE A 332 -9.46 -10.76 -8.79
C PHE A 332 -9.62 -9.44 -8.04
N THR A 333 -9.41 -8.34 -8.75
CA THR A 333 -9.63 -6.99 -8.21
C THR A 333 -10.55 -6.21 -9.12
N LEU A 334 -11.44 -5.42 -8.53
CA LEU A 334 -12.29 -4.47 -9.25
C LEU A 334 -12.33 -3.15 -8.46
N SER A 335 -11.88 -2.06 -9.06
CA SER A 335 -12.08 -0.72 -8.55
C SER A 335 -13.04 0.07 -9.42
N ALA A 336 -13.91 0.84 -8.79
CA ALA A 336 -14.81 1.78 -9.44
C ALA A 336 -14.85 3.10 -8.66
N SER A 337 -14.82 4.24 -9.35
CA SER A 337 -14.92 5.54 -8.71
C SER A 337 -15.79 6.51 -9.50
N VAL A 338 -16.54 7.34 -8.77
CA VAL A 338 -17.37 8.41 -9.31
C VAL A 338 -17.16 9.68 -8.50
N ASP A 339 -16.91 10.77 -9.21
CA ASP A 339 -16.80 12.13 -8.69
C ASP A 339 -17.95 12.99 -9.22
N LYS A 340 -18.57 13.79 -8.34
CA LYS A 340 -19.66 14.70 -8.70
C LYS A 340 -19.51 16.05 -8.02
N LEU A 341 -19.60 17.12 -8.81
CA LEU A 341 -19.71 18.49 -8.30
C LEU A 341 -21.06 18.67 -7.59
N LEU A 342 -21.04 19.06 -6.31
CA LEU A 342 -22.25 19.26 -5.52
C LEU A 342 -22.62 20.73 -5.38
N LYS A 343 -21.63 21.64 -5.27
CA LYS A 343 -21.84 23.08 -5.15
C LYS A 343 -20.59 23.88 -5.56
N LYS A 344 -20.78 25.10 -6.06
CA LYS A 344 -19.74 26.12 -6.29
C LYS A 344 -19.94 27.33 -5.38
#